data_AF-A0A3R7JTI4-F1
#
_entry.id   AF-A0A3R7JTI4-F1
#
_cell.length_a   1.000
_cell.length_b   1.000
_cell.length_c   1.000
_cell.angle_alpha   90.00
_cell.angle_beta   90.00
_cell.angle_gamma   90.00
#
_symmetry.space_group_name_H-M   'P 1'
#
loop_
_entity.id
_entity.type
_entity.pdbx_description
1 polymer ?
#
loop_
_entity_poly.entity_id
_entity_poly.type
_entity_poly.pdbx_seq_one_letter_code
_entity_poly.pdbx_strand_id
1 'polypeptide(L)'
;MTDWRERMESGSEILRQQAVRVPLPDVEAERSVHENMMRIAAAGERKSELLDDPDVPLTEVYEDELDEMRQSFEHRLQQVAGEDYYEVATAYLNGERDDWIGALAAYYLECYYRLQERYTVDEQIFFLLILRYPDCFTVNLSFLTGDISPVGVRYESSKHVEADLNERNKEQLYADCQYSQYDASAYLRENVSCIRDAFPGPETTPFEQRRRGGFVHITGRQGATFTEILEAVSPDPNRFDDTASEPGLVSEGPEAKRAKREFLTDTTVVM
;
A
#
# COMPACT_ATOMS: atom_id res chain seq x y z
N MET A 1 0.45 8.91 23.65
CA MET A 1 1.11 8.11 22.60
C MET A 1 1.26 6.64 23.00
N THR A 2 1.83 6.30 24.16
CA THR A 2 1.89 4.90 24.66
C THR A 2 0.51 4.26 24.85
N ASP A 3 -0.44 5.05 25.35
CA ASP A 3 -1.84 4.67 25.61
C ASP A 3 -2.69 4.38 24.34
N TRP A 4 -2.18 4.77 23.16
CA TRP A 4 -2.81 4.44 21.87
C TRP A 4 -2.29 3.11 21.31
N ARG A 5 -0.98 2.84 21.43
CA ARG A 5 -0.39 1.56 21.00
C ARG A 5 -0.96 0.38 21.80
N GLU A 6 -1.11 0.51 23.12
CA GLU A 6 -1.77 -0.53 23.95
C GLU A 6 -3.27 -0.70 23.58
N ARG A 7 -3.95 0.38 23.18
CA ARG A 7 -5.34 0.32 22.67
C ARG A 7 -5.43 -0.30 21.28
N MET A 8 -4.43 -0.09 20.43
CA MET A 8 -4.32 -0.73 19.12
C MET A 8 -4.00 -2.22 19.25
N GLU A 9 -3.11 -2.63 20.16
CA GLU A 9 -2.84 -4.06 20.42
C GLU A 9 -4.09 -4.80 20.93
N SER A 10 -4.97 -4.12 21.67
CA SER A 10 -6.27 -4.66 22.08
C SER A 10 -7.39 -4.49 21.02
N GLY A 11 -7.18 -3.64 20.01
CA GLY A 11 -8.11 -3.33 18.92
C GLY A 11 -7.62 -3.75 17.53
N SER A 12 -6.57 -4.58 17.42
CA SER A 12 -5.82 -4.93 16.18
C SER A 12 -6.60 -5.75 15.14
N GLU A 13 -7.93 -5.77 15.26
CA GLU A 13 -8.82 -6.45 14.35
C GLU A 13 -9.34 -5.55 13.22
N ILE A 14 -9.18 -4.22 13.28
CA ILE A 14 -9.82 -3.34 12.28
C ILE A 14 -9.24 -3.53 10.87
N LEU A 15 -7.92 -3.79 10.75
CA LEU A 15 -7.32 -4.11 9.46
C LEU A 15 -7.51 -5.57 9.07
N ARG A 16 -7.84 -6.44 10.04
CA ARG A 16 -7.85 -7.89 9.85
C ARG A 16 -9.00 -8.29 8.92
N GLN A 17 -8.65 -8.73 7.72
CA GLN A 17 -9.59 -9.20 6.70
C GLN A 17 -10.64 -8.15 6.32
N GLN A 18 -10.29 -6.86 6.43
CA GLN A 18 -11.17 -5.76 6.05
C GLN A 18 -10.64 -5.00 4.83
N ALA A 19 -11.53 -4.28 4.18
CA ALA A 19 -11.23 -3.33 3.12
C ALA A 19 -12.15 -2.11 3.28
N VAL A 20 -11.68 -0.95 2.86
CA VAL A 20 -12.51 0.23 2.73
C VAL A 20 -13.23 0.16 1.39
N ARG A 21 -14.55 0.27 1.38
CA ARG A 21 -15.37 0.50 0.18
C ARG A 21 -15.69 2.00 0.12
N VAL A 22 -15.44 2.62 -1.03
CA VAL A 22 -15.74 4.04 -1.28
C VAL A 22 -16.66 4.16 -2.50
N PRO A 23 -17.83 4.81 -2.38
CA PRO A 23 -18.74 4.99 -3.51
C PRO A 23 -18.19 5.98 -4.54
N LEU A 24 -18.59 5.80 -5.80
CA LEU A 24 -18.32 6.68 -6.94
C LEU A 24 -19.65 7.20 -7.50
N PRO A 25 -20.35 8.10 -6.78
CA PRO A 25 -21.71 8.53 -7.15
C PRO A 25 -21.76 9.37 -8.43
N ASP A 26 -20.65 10.01 -8.80
CA ASP A 26 -20.57 10.93 -9.92
C ASP A 26 -19.14 11.02 -10.50
N VAL A 27 -19.03 11.78 -11.59
CA VAL A 27 -17.77 12.01 -12.30
C VAL A 27 -16.73 12.76 -11.46
N GLU A 28 -17.15 13.54 -10.45
CA GLU A 28 -16.22 14.27 -9.59
C GLU A 28 -15.54 13.31 -8.59
N ALA A 29 -16.31 12.38 -8.00
CA ALA A 29 -15.75 11.30 -7.19
C ALA A 29 -14.79 10.42 -8.02
N GLU A 30 -15.12 10.15 -9.28
CA GLU A 30 -14.24 9.45 -10.19
C GLU A 30 -12.96 10.22 -10.53
N ARG A 31 -13.05 11.55 -10.69
CA ARG A 31 -11.87 12.40 -10.91
C ARG A 31 -10.96 12.36 -9.70
N SER A 32 -11.52 12.47 -8.50
CA SER A 32 -10.76 12.42 -7.24
C SER A 32 -10.00 11.09 -7.10
N VAL A 33 -10.64 9.96 -7.41
CA VAL A 33 -9.92 8.66 -7.37
C VAL A 33 -8.85 8.58 -8.45
N HIS A 34 -9.11 9.04 -9.67
CA HIS A 34 -8.13 9.08 -10.76
C HIS A 34 -6.90 9.90 -10.36
N GLU A 35 -7.09 11.11 -9.85
CA GLU A 35 -6.01 12.00 -9.40
C GLU A 35 -5.18 11.34 -8.28
N ASN A 36 -5.82 10.66 -7.34
CA ASN A 36 -5.12 9.92 -6.30
C ASN A 36 -4.27 8.78 -6.90
N MET A 37 -4.81 8.03 -7.86
CA MET A 37 -4.05 6.95 -8.52
C MET A 37 -2.90 7.49 -9.38
N MET A 38 -3.05 8.67 -9.99
CA MET A 38 -1.94 9.32 -10.70
C MET A 38 -0.81 9.72 -9.76
N ARG A 39 -1.12 10.16 -8.52
CA ARG A 39 -0.09 10.42 -7.50
C ARG A 39 0.65 9.16 -7.08
N ILE A 40 -0.07 8.06 -6.86
CA ILE A 40 0.54 6.76 -6.53
C ILE A 40 1.45 6.29 -7.68
N ALA A 41 0.99 6.41 -8.93
CA ALA A 41 1.81 6.08 -10.10
C ALA A 41 3.06 6.97 -10.20
N ALA A 42 2.93 8.28 -9.97
CA ALA A 42 4.07 9.20 -9.99
C ALA A 42 5.08 8.90 -8.87
N ALA A 43 4.63 8.46 -7.69
CA ALA A 43 5.52 8.00 -6.63
C ALA A 43 6.30 6.74 -7.04
N GLY A 44 5.64 5.79 -7.71
CA GLY A 44 6.30 4.61 -8.28
C GLY A 44 7.35 4.95 -9.36
N GLU A 45 7.07 5.93 -10.23
CA GLU A 45 8.04 6.43 -11.21
C GLU A 45 9.24 7.08 -10.55
N ARG A 46 9.01 7.99 -9.58
CA ARG A 46 10.08 8.62 -8.80
C ARG A 46 10.95 7.58 -8.11
N LYS A 47 10.35 6.57 -7.47
CA LYS A 47 11.08 5.46 -6.87
C LYS A 47 11.96 4.74 -7.89
N SER A 48 11.44 4.49 -9.10
CA SER A 48 12.24 3.89 -10.18
C SER A 48 13.43 4.77 -10.58
N GLU A 49 13.27 6.10 -10.64
CA GLU A 49 14.36 7.03 -10.95
C GLU A 49 15.43 7.03 -9.85
N LEU A 50 15.01 7.03 -8.58
CA LEU A 50 15.91 7.00 -7.44
C LEU A 50 16.68 5.67 -7.32
N LEU A 51 16.06 4.53 -7.68
CA LEU A 51 16.75 3.23 -7.74
C LEU A 51 17.77 3.12 -8.87
N ASP A 52 17.60 3.91 -9.94
CA ASP A 52 18.50 3.96 -11.11
C ASP A 52 19.71 4.87 -10.85
N ASP A 53 19.67 5.69 -9.77
CA ASP A 53 20.71 6.64 -9.41
C ASP A 53 21.75 6.00 -8.47
N PRO A 54 22.99 5.72 -8.93
CA PRO A 54 23.99 5.08 -8.11
C PRO A 54 24.54 5.96 -6.98
N ASP A 55 24.27 7.27 -7.01
CA ASP A 55 24.66 8.20 -5.96
C ASP A 55 23.60 8.31 -4.84
N VAL A 56 22.40 7.76 -5.05
CA VAL A 56 21.32 7.73 -4.06
C VAL A 56 21.38 6.41 -3.26
N PRO A 57 21.60 6.45 -1.94
CA PRO A 57 21.56 5.25 -1.13
C PRO A 57 20.15 4.67 -1.05
N LEU A 58 20.02 3.33 -1.09
CA LEU A 58 18.70 2.67 -1.00
C LEU A 58 17.89 3.07 0.25
N THR A 59 18.55 3.42 1.35
CA THR A 59 17.89 3.94 2.55
C THR A 59 17.09 5.21 2.26
N GLU A 60 17.61 6.11 1.43
CA GLU A 60 16.94 7.36 1.06
C GLU A 60 15.76 7.10 0.12
N VAL A 61 15.90 6.15 -0.82
CA VAL A 61 14.79 5.71 -1.69
C VAL A 61 13.59 5.24 -0.88
N TYR A 62 13.86 4.45 0.17
CA TYR A 62 12.83 3.89 1.02
C TYR A 62 12.22 4.95 1.97
N GLU A 63 13.03 5.90 2.44
CA GLU A 63 12.55 7.04 3.23
C GLU A 63 11.62 7.95 2.42
N ASP A 64 11.94 8.22 1.14
CA ASP A 64 11.10 8.99 0.22
C ASP A 64 9.71 8.33 0.01
N GLU A 65 9.69 7.02 -0.28
CA GLU A 65 8.43 6.26 -0.43
C GLU A 65 7.56 6.33 0.83
N LEU A 66 8.18 6.17 2.00
CA LEU A 66 7.48 6.19 3.28
C LEU A 66 6.92 7.57 3.61
N ASP A 67 7.69 8.64 3.37
CA ASP A 67 7.25 10.01 3.61
C ASP A 67 6.06 10.38 2.71
N GLU A 68 6.05 9.96 1.46
CA GLU A 68 4.91 10.12 0.53
C GLU A 68 3.68 9.33 1.01
N MET A 69 3.84 8.05 1.37
CA MET A 69 2.74 7.24 1.90
C MET A 69 2.17 7.83 3.20
N ARG A 70 3.03 8.34 4.09
CA ARG A 70 2.64 9.00 5.35
C ARG A 70 1.78 10.23 5.09
N GLN A 71 2.22 11.11 4.19
CA GLN A 71 1.48 12.31 3.81
C GLN A 71 0.13 11.96 3.18
N SER A 72 0.08 10.90 2.36
CA SER A 72 -1.18 10.41 1.77
C SER A 72 -2.18 9.93 2.82
N PHE A 73 -1.74 9.16 3.81
CA PHE A 73 -2.61 8.72 4.91
C PHE A 73 -3.07 9.86 5.80
N GLU A 74 -2.18 10.79 6.16
CA GLU A 74 -2.54 11.96 6.95
C GLU A 74 -3.55 12.84 6.22
N HIS A 75 -3.32 13.11 4.94
CA HIS A 75 -4.27 13.86 4.12
C HIS A 75 -5.63 13.16 4.05
N ARG A 76 -5.65 11.83 3.91
CA ARG A 76 -6.89 11.06 3.89
C ARG A 76 -7.62 11.10 5.23
N LEU A 77 -6.90 11.01 6.35
CA LEU A 77 -7.45 11.15 7.69
C LEU A 77 -8.11 12.52 7.89
N GLN A 78 -7.42 13.59 7.50
CA GLN A 78 -7.95 14.95 7.57
C GLN A 78 -9.20 15.14 6.69
N GLN A 79 -9.21 14.56 5.49
CA GLN A 79 -10.40 14.59 4.62
C GLN A 79 -11.61 13.86 5.21
N VAL A 80 -11.38 12.75 5.90
CA VAL A 80 -12.46 11.90 6.45
C VAL A 80 -13.00 12.46 7.76
N ALA A 81 -12.11 12.82 8.69
CA ALA A 81 -12.47 13.09 10.08
C ALA A 81 -12.08 14.50 10.56
N GLY A 82 -11.48 15.33 9.70
CA GLY A 82 -10.98 16.66 10.07
C GLY A 82 -9.66 16.61 10.84
N GLU A 83 -9.23 17.76 11.39
CA GLU A 83 -7.98 17.87 12.15
C GLU A 83 -7.99 17.02 13.44
N ASP A 84 -9.16 16.78 14.01
CA ASP A 84 -9.37 15.98 15.24
C ASP A 84 -9.50 14.47 14.97
N TYR A 85 -8.93 13.97 13.86
CA TYR A 85 -9.06 12.56 13.45
C TYR A 85 -8.63 11.55 14.54
N TYR A 86 -7.71 11.94 15.42
CA TYR A 86 -7.31 11.15 16.59
C TYR A 86 -8.46 10.94 17.58
N GLU A 87 -9.17 12.00 17.94
CA GLU A 87 -10.30 11.92 18.87
C GLU A 87 -11.44 11.12 18.25
N VAL A 88 -11.69 11.31 16.96
CA VAL A 88 -12.70 10.56 16.21
C VAL A 88 -12.41 9.06 16.17
N ALA A 89 -11.18 8.67 15.86
CA ALA A 89 -10.75 7.27 15.90
C ALA A 89 -10.84 6.69 17.33
N THR A 90 -10.45 7.46 18.33
CA THR A 90 -10.50 7.04 19.74
C THR A 90 -11.93 6.80 20.21
N ALA A 91 -12.85 7.71 19.90
CA ALA A 91 -14.26 7.54 20.23
C ALA A 91 -14.84 6.27 19.58
N TYR A 92 -14.43 5.96 18.35
CA TYR A 92 -14.85 4.73 17.66
C TYR A 92 -14.33 3.47 18.38
N LEU A 93 -13.02 3.41 18.69
CA LEU A 93 -12.43 2.27 19.38
C LEU A 93 -12.98 2.06 20.80
N ASN A 94 -13.38 3.14 21.48
CA ASN A 94 -14.02 3.06 22.80
C ASN A 94 -15.52 2.68 22.74
N GLY A 95 -16.11 2.55 21.54
CA GLY A 95 -17.54 2.31 21.36
C GLY A 95 -18.42 3.52 21.69
N GLU A 96 -17.83 4.72 21.79
CA GLU A 96 -18.52 5.99 21.99
C GLU A 96 -19.07 6.56 20.67
N ARG A 97 -18.59 6.04 19.55
CA ARG A 97 -18.98 6.39 18.18
C ARG A 97 -19.13 5.12 17.34
N ASP A 98 -20.16 5.06 16.50
CA ASP A 98 -20.45 3.93 15.61
C ASP A 98 -20.97 4.44 14.25
N ASP A 99 -20.14 5.22 13.57
CA ASP A 99 -20.41 5.69 12.22
C ASP A 99 -19.21 5.40 11.30
N TRP A 100 -19.43 5.55 9.99
CA TRP A 100 -18.40 5.25 9.00
C TRP A 100 -17.18 6.17 9.11
N ILE A 101 -17.35 7.40 9.61
CA ILE A 101 -16.27 8.36 9.81
C ILE A 101 -15.32 7.82 10.88
N GLY A 102 -15.86 7.39 12.03
CA GLY A 102 -15.09 6.77 13.11
C GLY A 102 -14.38 5.50 12.65
N ALA A 103 -15.09 4.64 11.92
CA ALA A 103 -14.55 3.40 11.38
C ALA A 103 -13.37 3.65 10.42
N LEU A 104 -13.49 4.59 9.48
CA LEU A 104 -12.41 4.93 8.56
C LEU A 104 -11.29 5.70 9.23
N ALA A 105 -11.57 6.57 10.20
CA ALA A 105 -10.54 7.25 10.98
C ALA A 105 -9.68 6.21 11.71
N ALA A 106 -10.29 5.24 12.39
CA ALA A 106 -9.57 4.15 13.05
C ALA A 106 -8.77 3.30 12.05
N TYR A 107 -9.36 2.92 10.91
CA TYR A 107 -8.68 2.14 9.88
C TYR A 107 -7.44 2.84 9.31
N TYR A 108 -7.56 4.09 8.87
CA TYR A 108 -6.44 4.82 8.28
C TYR A 108 -5.40 5.23 9.33
N LEU A 109 -5.82 5.44 10.58
CA LEU A 109 -4.90 5.74 11.68
C LEU A 109 -4.07 4.52 12.06
N GLU A 110 -4.68 3.32 12.08
CA GLU A 110 -3.92 2.08 12.24
C GLU A 110 -2.92 1.91 11.09
N CYS A 111 -3.34 2.12 9.84
CA CYS A 111 -2.44 2.06 8.68
C CYS A 111 -1.24 3.01 8.82
N TYR A 112 -1.51 4.25 9.26
CA TYR A 112 -0.48 5.26 9.49
C TYR A 112 0.56 4.78 10.52
N TYR A 113 0.10 4.22 11.65
CA TYR A 113 1.00 3.74 12.69
C TYR A 113 1.80 2.50 12.29
N ARG A 114 1.17 1.52 11.63
CA ARG A 114 1.88 0.33 11.14
C ARG A 114 2.93 0.67 10.10
N LEU A 115 2.65 1.67 9.24
CA LEU A 115 3.63 2.17 8.29
C LEU A 115 4.86 2.78 8.98
N GLN A 116 4.67 3.48 10.11
CA GLN A 116 5.79 4.00 10.91
C GLN A 116 6.61 2.87 11.56
N GLU A 117 5.97 1.81 12.03
CA GLU A 117 6.65 0.65 12.63
C GLU A 117 7.48 -0.14 11.62
N ARG A 118 7.05 -0.20 10.36
CA ARG A 118 7.76 -0.85 9.26
C ARG A 118 9.21 -0.39 9.10
N TYR A 119 9.53 0.85 9.48
CA TYR A 119 10.90 1.37 9.41
C TYR A 119 11.85 0.65 10.38
N THR A 120 11.35 0.19 11.52
CA THR A 120 12.18 -0.41 12.58
C THR A 120 12.09 -1.93 12.66
N VAL A 121 11.13 -2.54 11.95
CA VAL A 121 10.86 -3.97 12.03
C VAL A 121 11.21 -4.65 10.70
N ASP A 122 12.22 -5.51 10.75
CA ASP A 122 12.51 -6.46 9.66
C ASP A 122 11.33 -7.42 9.46
N GLU A 123 11.15 -7.96 8.25
CA GLU A 123 10.13 -8.98 7.94
C GLU A 123 8.67 -8.50 7.85
N GLN A 124 8.40 -7.19 7.92
CA GLN A 124 7.06 -6.65 7.63
C GLN A 124 6.83 -6.48 6.12
N ILE A 125 5.71 -7.05 5.68
CA ILE A 125 5.17 -6.98 4.31
C ILE A 125 4.01 -5.99 4.32
N PHE A 126 4.14 -4.95 3.50
CA PHE A 126 3.06 -4.06 3.13
C PHE A 126 2.29 -4.65 1.95
N PHE A 127 0.98 -4.83 2.10
CA PHE A 127 0.08 -5.30 1.06
C PHE A 127 -0.99 -4.24 0.80
N LEU A 128 -1.06 -3.77 -0.44
CA LEU A 128 -2.09 -2.86 -0.93
C LEU A 128 -2.78 -3.49 -2.14
N LEU A 129 -4.10 -3.58 -2.09
CA LEU A 129 -4.93 -3.97 -3.24
C LEU A 129 -6.02 -2.93 -3.43
N ILE A 130 -6.03 -2.28 -4.60
CA ILE A 130 -7.07 -1.35 -4.98
C ILE A 130 -7.83 -1.91 -6.17
N LEU A 131 -9.15 -2.03 -6.04
CA LEU A 131 -10.04 -2.59 -7.05
C LEU A 131 -11.18 -1.63 -7.35
N ARG A 132 -11.42 -1.39 -8.64
CA ARG A 132 -12.49 -0.55 -9.15
C ARG A 132 -13.67 -1.38 -9.62
N TYR A 133 -14.84 -1.04 -9.13
CA TYR A 133 -16.14 -1.56 -9.57
C TYR A 133 -16.93 -0.44 -10.27
N PRO A 134 -18.07 -0.73 -10.92
CA PRO A 134 -18.82 0.30 -11.65
C PRO A 134 -19.18 1.52 -10.80
N ASP A 135 -19.65 1.31 -9.57
CA ASP A 135 -20.21 2.37 -8.72
C ASP A 135 -19.40 2.61 -7.44
N CYS A 136 -18.26 1.94 -7.26
CA CYS A 136 -17.40 2.08 -6.09
C CYS A 136 -15.99 1.57 -6.37
N PHE A 137 -15.06 1.80 -5.44
CA PHE A 137 -13.80 1.08 -5.40
C PHE A 137 -13.53 0.57 -4.00
N THR A 138 -12.65 -0.42 -3.87
CA THR A 138 -12.17 -0.89 -2.58
C THR A 138 -10.68 -0.72 -2.43
N VAL A 139 -10.24 -0.35 -1.23
CA VAL A 139 -8.85 -0.31 -0.81
C VAL A 139 -8.67 -1.33 0.31
N ASN A 140 -7.89 -2.37 0.06
CA ASN A 140 -7.49 -3.34 1.08
C ASN A 140 -6.02 -3.10 1.41
N LEU A 141 -5.76 -2.71 2.65
CA LEU A 141 -4.43 -2.55 3.20
C LEU A 141 -4.23 -3.60 4.27
N SER A 142 -3.07 -4.24 4.26
CA SER A 142 -2.70 -5.21 5.28
C SER A 142 -1.21 -5.12 5.57
N PHE A 143 -0.84 -5.29 6.84
CA PHE A 143 0.53 -5.44 7.28
C PHE A 143 0.69 -6.88 7.76
N LEU A 144 1.60 -7.60 7.13
CA LEU A 144 1.77 -9.04 7.27
C LEU A 144 3.23 -9.36 7.63
N THR A 145 3.47 -10.50 8.25
CA THR A 145 4.77 -11.16 8.29
C THR A 145 4.71 -12.42 7.44
N GLY A 146 5.86 -12.96 7.04
CA GLY A 146 5.99 -14.14 6.19
C GLY A 146 6.99 -13.88 5.07
N ASP A 147 6.90 -14.66 4.00
CA ASP A 147 7.78 -14.53 2.85
C ASP A 147 7.01 -14.06 1.61
N ILE A 148 7.67 -13.25 0.78
CA ILE A 148 7.16 -12.85 -0.52
C ILE A 148 7.65 -13.86 -1.58
N SER A 149 6.72 -14.35 -2.38
CA SER A 149 6.95 -15.27 -3.49
C SER A 149 8.02 -14.74 -4.46
N PRO A 150 8.67 -15.60 -5.26
CA PRO A 150 9.71 -15.19 -6.19
C PRO A 150 9.19 -14.49 -7.46
N VAL A 151 7.89 -14.21 -7.56
CA VAL A 151 7.26 -13.63 -8.77
C VAL A 151 7.58 -12.13 -8.93
N GLY A 152 8.02 -11.45 -7.86
CA GLY A 152 8.43 -10.04 -7.87
C GLY A 152 9.91 -9.80 -8.18
N VAL A 153 10.29 -8.51 -8.19
CA VAL A 153 11.70 -8.11 -8.28
C VAL A 153 12.33 -8.08 -6.90
N ARG A 154 13.62 -8.42 -6.83
CA ARG A 154 14.42 -8.38 -5.62
C ARG A 154 15.67 -7.54 -5.84
N TYR A 155 16.00 -6.75 -4.83
CA TYR A 155 17.16 -5.89 -4.85
C TYR A 155 17.76 -5.79 -3.45
N GLU A 156 19.05 -5.53 -3.39
CA GLU A 156 19.80 -5.60 -2.14
C GLU A 156 20.39 -4.25 -1.72
N SER A 157 20.65 -4.14 -0.42
CA SER A 157 21.33 -2.99 0.18
C SER A 157 22.61 -3.40 0.87
N SER A 158 23.73 -2.89 0.38
CA SER A 158 25.04 -3.08 1.01
C SER A 158 25.09 -2.53 2.45
N LYS A 159 24.27 -1.51 2.78
CA LYS A 159 24.15 -0.96 4.14
C LYS A 159 23.50 -1.92 5.15
N HIS A 160 22.73 -2.90 4.67
CA HIS A 160 22.00 -3.86 5.50
C HIS A 160 22.69 -5.23 5.57
N VAL A 161 23.86 -5.37 4.96
CA VAL A 161 24.66 -6.60 5.05
C VAL A 161 25.52 -6.56 6.31
N GLU A 162 25.19 -7.42 7.27
CA GLU A 162 25.94 -7.61 8.52
C GLU A 162 27.14 -8.56 8.31
N ALA A 163 28.12 -8.14 7.52
CA ALA A 163 29.34 -8.92 7.29
C ALA A 163 30.60 -8.05 7.33
N ASP A 164 31.62 -8.52 8.07
CA ASP A 164 32.97 -7.93 8.05
C ASP A 164 33.69 -8.31 6.76
N LEU A 165 33.41 -7.54 5.71
CA LEU A 165 34.03 -7.71 4.39
C LEU A 165 35.33 -6.91 4.29
N ASN A 166 36.30 -7.44 3.54
CA ASN A 166 37.44 -6.64 3.10
C ASN A 166 37.00 -5.62 2.04
N GLU A 167 37.83 -4.60 1.78
CA GLU A 167 37.49 -3.51 0.85
C GLU A 167 37.11 -3.99 -0.55
N ARG A 168 37.83 -4.96 -1.11
CA ARG A 168 37.52 -5.52 -2.43
C ARG A 168 36.14 -6.21 -2.46
N ASN A 169 35.80 -6.93 -1.40
CA ASN A 169 34.50 -7.59 -1.28
C ASN A 169 33.38 -6.58 -1.04
N LYS A 170 33.65 -5.45 -0.35
CA LYS A 170 32.69 -4.34 -0.20
C LYS A 170 32.40 -3.68 -1.54
N GLU A 171 33.44 -3.40 -2.35
CA GLU A 171 33.29 -2.84 -3.69
C GLU A 171 32.47 -3.76 -4.60
N GLN A 172 32.75 -5.07 -4.58
CA GLN A 172 31.98 -6.03 -5.36
C GLN A 172 30.52 -6.10 -4.90
N LEU A 173 30.26 -6.21 -3.60
CA LEU A 173 28.91 -6.22 -3.04
C LEU A 173 28.16 -4.94 -3.43
N TYR A 174 28.81 -3.78 -3.34
CA TYR A 174 28.21 -2.51 -3.75
C TYR A 174 27.78 -2.55 -5.22
N ALA A 175 28.65 -3.01 -6.11
CA ALA A 175 28.34 -3.15 -7.54
C ALA A 175 27.20 -4.14 -7.81
N ASP A 176 27.17 -5.26 -7.09
CA ASP A 176 26.10 -6.27 -7.20
C ASP A 176 24.74 -5.69 -6.71
N CYS A 177 24.75 -4.95 -5.59
CA CYS A 177 23.56 -4.24 -5.11
C CYS A 177 23.07 -3.22 -6.13
N GLN A 178 23.96 -2.40 -6.70
CA GLN A 178 23.63 -1.41 -7.74
C GLN A 178 23.00 -2.06 -8.97
N TYR A 179 23.55 -3.20 -9.42
CA TYR A 179 22.96 -3.95 -10.52
C TYR A 179 21.54 -4.44 -10.18
N SER A 180 21.31 -4.99 -8.98
CA SER A 180 19.98 -5.43 -8.57
C SER A 180 18.97 -4.28 -8.44
N GLN A 181 19.42 -3.10 -8.02
CA GLN A 181 18.59 -1.89 -7.91
C GLN A 181 18.22 -1.34 -9.30
N TYR A 182 19.14 -1.40 -10.27
CA TYR A 182 18.85 -1.12 -11.67
C TYR A 182 17.75 -2.03 -12.24
N ASP A 183 17.85 -3.35 -11.99
CA ASP A 183 16.82 -4.30 -12.42
C ASP A 183 15.45 -4.00 -11.76
N ALA A 184 15.45 -3.59 -10.50
CA ALA A 184 14.25 -3.14 -9.79
C ALA A 184 13.66 -1.84 -10.37
N SER A 185 14.51 -0.87 -10.74
CA SER A 185 14.10 0.34 -11.44
C SER A 185 13.40 -0.01 -12.76
N ALA A 186 14.01 -0.88 -13.57
CA ALA A 186 13.44 -1.33 -14.83
C ALA A 186 12.09 -2.02 -14.64
N TYR A 187 11.98 -2.92 -13.65
CA TYR A 187 10.72 -3.59 -13.30
C TYR A 187 9.62 -2.58 -12.92
N LEU A 188 9.92 -1.60 -12.07
CA LEU A 188 8.93 -0.59 -11.67
C LEU A 188 8.48 0.27 -12.84
N ARG A 189 9.43 0.73 -13.67
CA ARG A 189 9.15 1.56 -14.84
C ARG A 189 8.21 0.86 -15.83
N GLU A 190 8.35 -0.46 -15.99
CA GLU A 190 7.47 -1.28 -16.82
C GLU A 190 6.07 -1.42 -16.20
N ASN A 191 5.99 -1.71 -14.90
CA ASN A 191 4.74 -2.11 -14.25
C ASN A 191 3.88 -0.95 -13.73
N VAL A 192 4.43 0.24 -13.42
CA VAL A 192 3.66 1.39 -12.90
C VAL A 192 2.52 1.82 -13.82
N SER A 193 2.65 1.58 -15.13
CA SER A 193 1.59 1.80 -16.11
C SER A 193 0.27 1.11 -15.75
N CYS A 194 0.31 -0.04 -15.06
CA CYS A 194 -0.88 -0.79 -14.67
C CYS A 194 -1.82 0.01 -13.76
N ILE A 195 -1.28 0.92 -12.93
CA ILE A 195 -2.07 1.79 -12.05
C ILE A 195 -2.89 2.77 -12.90
N ARG A 196 -2.28 3.33 -13.95
CA ARG A 196 -2.94 4.28 -14.86
C ARG A 196 -4.00 3.61 -15.69
N ASP A 197 -3.70 2.43 -16.20
CA ASP A 197 -4.62 1.63 -17.00
C ASP A 197 -5.81 1.13 -16.17
N ALA A 198 -5.61 0.84 -14.88
CA ALA A 198 -6.66 0.45 -13.96
C ALA A 198 -7.63 1.59 -13.59
N PHE A 199 -7.16 2.84 -13.63
CA PHE A 199 -7.93 4.02 -13.23
C PHE A 199 -7.78 5.16 -14.25
N PRO A 200 -8.27 4.98 -15.48
CA PRO A 200 -8.14 5.99 -16.52
C PRO A 200 -9.08 7.19 -16.25
N GLY A 201 -8.72 8.35 -16.78
CA GLY A 201 -9.42 9.61 -16.52
C GLY A 201 -10.87 9.61 -17.03
N PRO A 202 -11.85 10.06 -16.23
CA PRO A 202 -13.25 10.03 -16.62
C PRO A 202 -13.62 11.02 -17.75
N GLU A 203 -12.78 12.05 -18.00
CA GLU A 203 -12.96 13.02 -19.08
C GLU A 203 -12.57 12.47 -20.45
N THR A 204 -11.60 11.55 -20.48
CA THR A 204 -11.00 11.03 -21.73
C THR A 204 -11.44 9.61 -22.05
N THR A 205 -11.95 8.86 -21.05
CA THR A 205 -12.29 7.45 -21.19
C THR A 205 -13.78 7.19 -20.95
N PRO A 206 -14.51 6.59 -21.91
CA PRO A 206 -15.92 6.25 -21.74
C PRO A 206 -16.16 5.29 -20.56
N PHE A 207 -17.28 5.47 -19.84
CA PHE A 207 -17.64 4.68 -18.65
C PHE A 207 -17.44 3.17 -18.83
N GLU A 208 -17.93 2.60 -19.94
CA GLU A 208 -17.84 1.16 -20.22
C GLU A 208 -16.41 0.60 -20.24
N GLN A 209 -15.41 1.44 -20.56
CA GLN A 209 -14.00 1.06 -20.61
C GLN A 209 -13.28 1.28 -19.27
N ARG A 210 -13.75 2.23 -18.45
CA ARG A 210 -13.12 2.61 -17.17
C ARG A 210 -13.84 2.08 -15.92
N ARG A 211 -14.99 1.42 -16.08
CA ARG A 211 -15.83 0.95 -14.96
C ARG A 211 -15.20 -0.17 -14.12
N ARG A 212 -14.07 -0.73 -14.55
CA ARG A 212 -13.36 -1.82 -13.88
C ARG A 212 -11.86 -1.66 -14.05
N GLY A 213 -11.12 -2.12 -13.06
CA GLY A 213 -9.67 -2.11 -13.04
C GLY A 213 -9.18 -2.39 -11.64
N GLY A 214 -7.88 -2.55 -11.49
CA GLY A 214 -7.28 -2.71 -10.19
C GLY A 214 -5.81 -3.08 -10.30
N PHE A 215 -5.13 -2.97 -9.17
CA PHE A 215 -3.75 -3.37 -9.04
C PHE A 215 -3.47 -3.83 -7.62
N VAL A 216 -2.44 -4.65 -7.48
CA VAL A 216 -1.84 -5.02 -6.21
C VAL A 216 -0.42 -4.46 -6.14
N HIS A 217 -0.05 -3.92 -4.99
CA HIS A 217 1.30 -3.49 -4.66
C HIS A 217 1.72 -4.17 -3.36
N ILE A 218 2.81 -4.93 -3.41
CA ILE A 218 3.37 -5.64 -2.27
C ILE A 218 4.82 -5.26 -2.14
N THR A 219 5.21 -4.81 -0.96
CA THR A 219 6.61 -4.48 -0.67
C THR A 219 7.02 -5.04 0.69
N GLY A 220 8.27 -5.48 0.81
CA GLY A 220 8.80 -6.05 2.05
C GLY A 220 10.32 -6.10 2.06
N ARG A 221 10.87 -6.32 3.24
CA ARG A 221 12.32 -6.46 3.46
C ARG A 221 12.58 -7.67 4.34
N GLN A 222 13.61 -8.43 3.99
CA GLN A 222 14.16 -9.52 4.79
C GLN A 222 15.68 -9.36 4.83
N GLY A 223 16.19 -8.85 5.95
CA GLY A 223 17.61 -8.52 6.09
C GLY A 223 18.04 -7.47 5.06
N ALA A 224 19.00 -7.82 4.21
CA ALA A 224 19.51 -6.94 3.17
C ALA A 224 18.69 -6.94 1.87
N THR A 225 17.74 -7.86 1.72
CA THR A 225 16.97 -8.04 0.48
C THR A 225 15.60 -7.37 0.59
N PHE A 226 15.30 -6.54 -0.38
CA PHE A 226 14.02 -5.88 -0.58
C PHE A 226 13.28 -6.61 -1.71
N THR A 227 11.97 -6.72 -1.58
CA THR A 227 11.12 -7.35 -2.60
C THR A 227 9.95 -6.45 -2.94
N GLU A 228 9.60 -6.41 -4.22
CA GLU A 228 8.51 -5.60 -4.74
C GLU A 228 7.71 -6.34 -5.82
N ILE A 229 6.39 -6.27 -5.69
CA ILE A 229 5.43 -6.79 -6.67
C ILE A 229 4.45 -5.66 -6.97
N LEU A 230 4.29 -5.33 -8.25
CA LEU A 230 3.29 -4.40 -8.74
C LEU A 230 2.61 -5.02 -9.96
N GLU A 231 1.35 -5.42 -9.82
CA GLU A 231 0.64 -6.12 -10.88
C GLU A 231 -0.80 -5.65 -11.05
N ALA A 232 -1.31 -5.76 -12.29
CA ALA A 232 -2.71 -5.52 -12.59
C ALA A 232 -3.59 -6.62 -11.99
N VAL A 233 -4.74 -6.24 -11.42
CA VAL A 233 -5.72 -7.17 -10.86
C VAL A 233 -7.11 -6.85 -11.38
N SER A 234 -7.79 -7.86 -11.91
CA SER A 234 -9.17 -7.73 -12.35
C SER A 234 -10.15 -8.03 -11.20
N PRO A 235 -11.11 -7.14 -10.92
CA PRO A 235 -12.13 -7.38 -9.89
C PRO A 235 -13.24 -8.30 -10.39
N ASP A 236 -13.80 -9.13 -9.50
CA ASP A 236 -15.11 -9.76 -9.70
C ASP A 236 -16.20 -8.68 -9.76
N PRO A 237 -16.84 -8.45 -10.91
CA PRO A 237 -17.83 -7.39 -11.06
C PRO A 237 -19.09 -7.60 -10.21
N ASN A 238 -19.33 -8.81 -9.74
CA ASN A 238 -20.52 -9.16 -8.95
C ASN A 238 -20.21 -9.25 -7.45
N ARG A 239 -19.10 -8.66 -6.98
CA ARG A 239 -18.75 -8.65 -5.54
C ARG A 239 -19.83 -8.00 -4.68
N PHE A 240 -20.50 -6.98 -5.20
CA PHE A 240 -21.51 -6.22 -4.48
C PHE A 240 -22.84 -6.28 -5.22
N ASP A 241 -23.88 -6.70 -4.50
CA ASP A 241 -25.27 -6.75 -4.99
C ASP A 241 -26.04 -5.46 -4.67
N ASP A 242 -25.40 -4.53 -3.95
CA ASP A 242 -25.96 -3.28 -3.45
C ASP A 242 -25.15 -2.06 -3.90
N THR A 243 -25.77 -0.88 -3.89
CA THR A 243 -25.11 0.41 -4.09
C THR A 243 -24.78 1.03 -2.73
N ALA A 244 -23.52 1.34 -2.48
CA ALA A 244 -23.13 2.08 -1.29
C ALA A 244 -23.39 3.59 -1.47
N SER A 245 -24.06 4.22 -0.51
CA SER A 245 -24.23 5.69 -0.49
C SER A 245 -23.12 6.40 0.29
N GLU A 246 -22.45 5.69 1.19
CA GLU A 246 -21.40 6.21 2.06
C GLU A 246 -20.19 5.27 2.03
N PRO A 247 -18.98 5.78 2.33
CA PRO A 247 -17.83 4.92 2.56
C PRO A 247 -18.07 3.98 3.74
N GLY A 248 -17.34 2.86 3.80
CA GLY A 248 -17.43 1.97 4.95
C GLY A 248 -16.46 0.80 4.89
N LEU A 249 -16.37 0.07 6.00
CA LEU A 249 -15.58 -1.16 6.10
C LEU A 249 -16.40 -2.34 5.59
N VAL A 250 -15.78 -3.14 4.73
CA VAL A 250 -16.34 -4.39 4.19
C VAL A 250 -15.33 -5.51 4.35
N SER A 251 -15.78 -6.77 4.34
CA SER A 251 -14.86 -7.90 4.33
C SER A 251 -13.94 -7.89 3.11
N GLU A 252 -12.72 -8.37 3.28
CA GLU A 252 -11.77 -8.53 2.19
C GLU A 252 -12.35 -9.39 1.05
N GLY A 253 -12.10 -8.96 -0.18
CA GLY A 253 -12.62 -9.62 -1.37
C GLY A 253 -11.89 -10.95 -1.68
N PRO A 254 -12.48 -11.80 -2.53
CA PRO A 254 -11.82 -13.01 -3.01
C PRO A 254 -10.50 -12.72 -3.75
N GLU A 255 -10.37 -11.57 -4.40
CA GLU A 255 -9.13 -11.10 -5.02
C GLU A 255 -8.02 -10.90 -4.00
N ALA A 256 -8.31 -10.32 -2.83
CA ALA A 256 -7.32 -10.15 -1.76
C ALA A 256 -6.80 -11.51 -1.29
N LYS A 257 -7.71 -12.48 -1.07
CA LYS A 257 -7.35 -13.85 -0.68
C LYS A 257 -6.57 -14.59 -1.76
N ARG A 258 -6.85 -14.33 -3.03
CA ARG A 258 -6.11 -14.90 -4.16
C ARG A 258 -4.71 -14.30 -4.24
N ALA A 259 -4.59 -12.97 -4.25
CA ALA A 259 -3.32 -12.27 -4.27
C ALA A 259 -2.42 -12.68 -3.07
N LYS A 260 -2.97 -12.74 -1.85
CA LYS A 260 -2.22 -13.21 -0.66
C LYS A 260 -1.73 -14.66 -0.81
N ARG A 261 -2.52 -15.56 -1.41
CA ARG A 261 -2.09 -16.96 -1.65
C ARG A 261 -1.08 -17.11 -2.78
N GLU A 262 -1.16 -16.22 -3.77
CA GLU A 262 -0.30 -16.23 -4.95
C GLU A 262 1.07 -15.64 -4.63
N PHE A 263 1.08 -14.50 -3.95
CA PHE A 263 2.28 -13.71 -3.75
C PHE A 263 2.96 -13.89 -2.40
N LEU A 264 2.29 -14.51 -1.43
CA LEU A 264 2.82 -14.63 -0.07
C LEU A 264 2.78 -16.08 0.43
N THR A 265 3.78 -16.47 1.21
CA THR A 265 3.88 -17.77 1.88
C THR A 265 4.10 -17.60 3.38
N ASP A 266 3.61 -18.56 4.17
CA ASP A 266 3.76 -18.59 5.64
C ASP A 266 3.32 -17.31 6.36
N THR A 267 2.23 -16.70 5.87
CA THR A 267 1.82 -15.37 6.34
C THR A 267 1.05 -15.36 7.65
N THR A 268 1.39 -14.40 8.51
CA THR A 268 0.61 -14.03 9.70
C THR A 268 0.30 -12.53 9.66
N VAL A 269 -0.86 -12.12 10.16
CA VAL A 269 -1.19 -10.69 10.29
C VAL A 269 -0.40 -10.13 11.47
N VAL A 270 0.26 -8.99 11.29
CA VAL A 270 0.94 -8.29 12.39
C VAL A 270 -0.13 -7.72 13.32
N MET A 271 -0.18 -8.22 14.56
CA MET A 271 -1.09 -7.75 15.61
C MET A 271 -0.54 -6.56 16.38
#